data_AF-A0A834GFF7-F1
#
_entry.id   AF-A0A834GFF7-F1
#
_cell.length_a   1.000
_cell.length_b   1.000
_cell.length_c   1.000
_cell.angle_alpha   90.00
_cell.angle_beta   90.00
_cell.angle_gamma   90.00
#
_symmetry.space_group_name_H-M   'P 1'
#
loop_
_entity.id
_entity.type
_entity.pdbx_description
1 polymer ?
#
loop_
_entity_poly.entity_id
_entity_poly.type
_entity_poly.pdbx_seq_one_letter_code
_entity_poly.pdbx_strand_id
1 'polypeptide(L)'
;MANSSLSTKQFLSSQSSSDLGSLQRSGLRKLPSQALRFSSPRSRHKKLVIQAAGNTFGTYFRVTTFGESHGGGVGCVIDGCPPRLPISEADLQVELDRRRPGQSRITTPRKETDTCRISSGVAEGLTTGSSIKVEVPNTDQRGHDYNEMSISYRPSHADATYDFKYGVRSVQGGGRSSARETIGRVAAGAVAKKILKLFSGTEILAYVSQVHEVVLPEGLVDHESMTLDQIESNIVRCPNPEYAEKMIAAIDAVRVRGDSVGGVVTCIARNVPRGLGSPVFDKLEAELAKAALSLPATKGFEFGSGFAGTFMMGSEHNDEFFVGEKGRIRTRTNRSGGIQGGISNGELINMRVAFKPTSTISGVAALEPGPCLGGLTSNHCGEQPSLCLGAPRVPDYVRPVIPKVMPNEQRGVKVDRLAIPRNSPVVKIRTDLLLLSMYGQKKQHTVTREKHETELIARGRHDPCVVPRAVPMVEAMVALVLVDQLMAQHAQCNLFPLNPALQEPMQWPSLEPAEISL
;
A
#
# COMPACT_ATOMS: atom_id res chain seq x y z
N MET A 1 13.40 27.00 -62.20
CA MET A 1 12.99 26.02 -63.21
C MET A 1 12.25 24.89 -62.51
N ALA A 2 11.12 24.48 -63.09
CA ALA A 2 10.27 23.32 -62.79
C ALA A 2 9.53 23.24 -61.42
N ASN A 3 8.27 23.69 -61.48
CA ASN A 3 7.05 23.26 -60.76
C ASN A 3 6.97 21.71 -60.60
N SER A 4 6.16 21.10 -59.72
CA SER A 4 4.73 21.34 -59.50
C SER A 4 4.17 20.59 -58.28
N SER A 5 3.02 21.11 -57.86
CA SER A 5 2.06 20.76 -56.83
C SER A 5 1.26 19.47 -57.02
N LEU A 6 0.42 19.17 -56.00
CA LEU A 6 -0.83 18.37 -55.95
C LEU A 6 -0.69 17.02 -55.22
N SER A 7 -1.65 16.53 -54.44
CA SER A 7 -3.02 16.96 -54.15
C SER A 7 -3.52 16.19 -52.91
N THR A 8 -4.23 16.90 -52.04
CA THR A 8 -5.11 16.32 -51.02
C THR A 8 -6.48 16.10 -51.67
N LYS A 9 -7.06 14.90 -51.56
CA LYS A 9 -8.45 14.66 -51.97
C LYS A 9 -9.37 14.67 -50.76
N GLN A 10 -10.17 15.74 -50.64
CA GLN A 10 -11.55 15.65 -50.17
C GLN A 10 -12.43 15.34 -51.39
N PHE A 11 -13.53 14.60 -51.25
CA PHE A 11 -14.88 15.21 -51.39
C PHE A 11 -16.02 14.22 -51.14
N LEU A 12 -17.06 14.83 -50.59
CA LEU A 12 -18.38 14.35 -50.20
C LEU A 12 -19.33 14.10 -51.38
N SER A 13 -20.43 13.42 -51.01
CA SER A 13 -21.82 13.65 -51.41
C SER A 13 -22.36 13.02 -52.70
N SER A 14 -23.44 12.28 -52.45
CA SER A 14 -24.45 11.75 -53.34
C SER A 14 -25.32 12.84 -53.96
N GLN A 15 -25.62 12.71 -55.26
CA GLN A 15 -26.86 13.22 -55.84
C GLN A 15 -27.48 12.21 -56.82
N SER A 16 -28.80 12.32 -56.87
CA SER A 16 -29.84 11.54 -57.53
C SER A 16 -29.90 11.65 -59.06
N SER A 17 -30.47 10.64 -59.72
CA SER A 17 -31.22 10.83 -60.97
C SER A 17 -32.20 9.68 -61.25
N SER A 18 -33.49 10.06 -61.30
CA SER A 18 -34.56 9.67 -62.24
C SER A 18 -34.35 8.50 -63.23
N ASP A 19 -35.34 7.62 -63.36
CA ASP A 19 -36.27 7.72 -64.51
C ASP A 19 -37.51 6.81 -64.43
N LEU A 20 -38.62 7.38 -64.92
CA LEU A 20 -39.95 6.80 -65.07
C LEU A 20 -40.06 6.03 -66.39
N GLY A 21 -40.64 4.83 -66.36
CA GLY A 21 -41.06 4.09 -67.55
C GLY A 21 -42.38 3.37 -67.30
N SER A 22 -43.45 3.90 -67.90
CA SER A 22 -44.84 3.47 -67.73
C SER A 22 -45.26 2.38 -68.74
N LEU A 23 -46.00 1.40 -68.21
CA LEU A 23 -47.14 0.69 -68.80
C LEU A 23 -46.93 -0.21 -70.05
N GLN A 24 -47.14 -1.52 -69.85
CA GLN A 24 -48.06 -2.30 -70.69
C GLN A 24 -48.74 -3.44 -69.91
N ARG A 25 -50.06 -3.56 -70.13
CA ARG A 25 -51.02 -4.49 -69.51
C ARG A 25 -50.77 -5.94 -69.93
N SER A 26 -51.02 -6.90 -69.04
CA SER A 26 -52.14 -7.87 -69.16
C SER A 26 -51.94 -9.12 -68.30
N GLY A 27 -53.04 -9.57 -67.67
CA GLY A 27 -53.37 -10.99 -67.61
C GLY A 27 -52.68 -11.87 -66.57
N LEU A 28 -53.42 -12.10 -65.48
CA LEU A 28 -53.65 -13.40 -64.85
C LEU A 28 -52.63 -13.97 -63.84
N ARG A 29 -53.26 -14.47 -62.77
CA ARG A 29 -52.80 -15.38 -61.70
C ARG A 29 -52.11 -14.75 -60.50
N LYS A 30 -52.97 -14.49 -59.50
CA LYS A 30 -52.66 -14.55 -58.06
C LYS A 30 -51.80 -15.77 -57.76
N LEU A 31 -50.52 -15.55 -57.51
CA LEU A 31 -49.69 -16.41 -56.68
C LEU A 31 -49.54 -15.68 -55.34
N PRO A 32 -49.81 -16.32 -54.19
CA PRO A 32 -49.42 -15.75 -52.91
C PRO A 32 -47.90 -15.94 -52.82
N SER A 33 -47.13 -14.99 -53.33
CA SER A 33 -45.72 -14.92 -52.96
C SER A 33 -45.71 -14.67 -51.46
N GLN A 34 -45.28 -15.68 -50.71
CA GLN A 34 -44.75 -15.47 -49.37
C GLN A 34 -43.68 -14.39 -49.53
N ALA A 35 -44.04 -13.16 -49.21
CA ALA A 35 -43.08 -12.09 -49.05
C ALA A 35 -42.25 -12.48 -47.83
N LEU A 36 -41.17 -13.21 -48.09
CA LEU A 36 -40.02 -13.30 -47.20
C LEU A 36 -39.55 -11.86 -46.97
N ARG A 37 -40.15 -11.22 -45.96
CA ARG A 37 -39.62 -10.01 -45.37
C ARG A 37 -38.35 -10.47 -44.68
N PHE A 38 -37.22 -10.39 -45.37
CA PHE A 38 -35.94 -10.33 -44.69
C PHE A 38 -35.97 -9.07 -43.84
N SER A 39 -36.29 -9.22 -42.55
CA SER A 39 -35.94 -8.21 -41.58
C SER A 39 -34.42 -8.12 -41.65
N SER A 40 -33.89 -7.07 -42.28
CA SER A 40 -32.49 -6.74 -42.06
C SER A 40 -32.34 -6.65 -40.53
N PRO A 41 -31.37 -7.36 -39.92
CA PRO A 41 -31.10 -7.14 -38.52
C PRO A 41 -30.82 -5.64 -38.43
N ARG A 42 -31.67 -4.87 -37.74
CA ARG A 42 -31.29 -3.52 -37.31
C ARG A 42 -29.94 -3.70 -36.68
N SER A 43 -28.90 -3.17 -37.33
CA SER A 43 -27.55 -3.19 -36.81
C SER A 43 -27.66 -2.59 -35.42
N ARG A 44 -27.65 -3.45 -34.40
CA ARG A 44 -27.55 -3.00 -33.01
C ARG A 44 -26.18 -2.36 -32.99
N HIS A 45 -26.14 -1.03 -33.05
CA HIS A 45 -24.94 -0.30 -32.74
C HIS A 45 -24.46 -0.87 -31.41
N LYS A 46 -23.40 -1.68 -31.46
CA LYS A 46 -22.75 -2.17 -30.24
C LYS A 46 -22.30 -0.90 -29.55
N LYS A 47 -22.99 -0.54 -28.47
CA LYS A 47 -22.62 0.61 -27.65
C LYS A 47 -21.20 0.32 -27.18
N LEU A 48 -20.22 1.04 -27.72
CA LEU A 48 -18.84 0.90 -27.30
C LEU A 48 -18.79 1.35 -25.84
N VAL A 49 -18.72 0.38 -24.92
CA VAL A 49 -18.50 0.66 -23.51
C VAL A 49 -16.99 0.66 -23.32
N ILE A 50 -16.42 1.86 -23.18
CA ILE A 50 -15.01 2.01 -22.83
C ILE A 50 -14.89 1.78 -21.32
N GLN A 51 -14.38 0.63 -20.91
CA GLN A 51 -13.99 0.36 -19.52
C GLN A 51 -12.56 0.84 -19.30
N ALA A 52 -12.40 2.14 -19.05
CA ALA A 52 -11.09 2.77 -18.80
C ALA A 52 -10.86 3.19 -17.34
N ALA A 53 -11.83 2.95 -16.45
CA ALA A 53 -11.76 3.39 -15.06
C ALA A 53 -11.00 2.36 -14.20
N GLY A 54 -9.92 2.80 -13.55
CA GLY A 54 -9.08 1.99 -12.66
C GLY A 54 -9.27 2.32 -11.17
N ASN A 55 -10.46 2.78 -10.77
CA ASN A 55 -10.79 3.18 -9.41
C ASN A 55 -11.73 2.20 -8.69
N THR A 56 -11.98 1.05 -9.30
CA THR A 56 -12.84 -0.02 -8.76
C THR A 56 -12.01 -1.29 -8.56
N PHE A 57 -12.14 -1.91 -7.39
CA PHE A 57 -11.49 -3.16 -7.01
C PHE A 57 -12.54 -4.21 -6.62
N GLY A 58 -12.29 -5.48 -6.89
CA GLY A 58 -13.20 -6.61 -6.59
C GLY A 58 -14.26 -6.85 -7.67
N THR A 59 -14.92 -8.02 -7.60
CA THR A 59 -15.95 -8.45 -8.56
C THR A 59 -17.33 -8.53 -7.91
N TYR A 60 -17.42 -9.22 -6.78
CA TYR A 60 -18.63 -9.46 -5.99
C TYR A 60 -18.73 -8.48 -4.81
N PHE A 61 -17.64 -8.30 -4.06
CA PHE A 61 -17.49 -7.26 -3.05
C PHE A 61 -16.68 -6.11 -3.66
N ARG A 62 -17.39 -5.17 -4.28
CA ARG A 62 -16.76 -4.22 -5.20
C ARG A 62 -16.63 -2.85 -4.55
N VAL A 63 -15.39 -2.34 -4.49
CA VAL A 63 -15.06 -1.06 -3.86
C VAL A 63 -14.64 -0.07 -4.92
N THR A 64 -15.39 1.03 -5.04
CA THR A 64 -15.04 2.16 -5.91
C THR A 64 -14.63 3.34 -5.05
N THR A 65 -13.37 3.77 -5.11
CA THR A 65 -12.90 4.93 -4.34
C THR A 65 -13.08 6.23 -5.15
N PHE A 66 -13.18 7.37 -4.45
CA PHE A 66 -13.30 8.70 -5.05
C PHE A 66 -12.59 9.79 -4.22
N GLY A 67 -12.43 10.97 -4.82
CA GLY A 67 -11.84 12.16 -4.19
C GLY A 67 -10.33 12.30 -4.32
N GLU A 68 -9.88 13.55 -4.23
CA GLU A 68 -8.48 13.98 -4.25
C GLU A 68 -8.02 14.39 -2.85
N SER A 69 -6.71 14.29 -2.61
CA SER A 69 -6.14 14.61 -1.29
C SER A 69 -6.37 16.04 -0.79
N HIS A 70 -6.60 17.00 -1.70
CA HIS A 70 -6.88 18.41 -1.39
C HIS A 70 -8.23 18.86 -1.99
N GLY A 71 -9.11 17.90 -2.32
CA GLY A 71 -10.51 18.19 -2.67
C GLY A 71 -11.39 18.32 -1.43
N GLY A 72 -12.71 18.39 -1.61
CA GLY A 72 -13.67 18.49 -0.49
C GLY A 72 -13.67 17.29 0.47
N GLY A 73 -13.23 16.11 -0.01
CA GLY A 73 -13.12 14.90 0.79
C GLY A 73 -12.69 13.71 -0.06
N VAL A 74 -12.48 12.58 0.58
CA VAL A 74 -12.22 11.28 -0.05
C VAL A 74 -13.18 10.24 0.51
N GLY A 75 -13.35 9.12 -0.21
CA GLY A 75 -14.27 8.09 0.25
C GLY A 75 -14.34 6.90 -0.67
N CYS A 76 -15.34 6.06 -0.43
CA CYS A 76 -15.64 4.89 -1.25
C CYS A 76 -17.13 4.61 -1.35
N VAL A 77 -17.49 3.90 -2.41
CA VAL A 77 -18.77 3.20 -2.56
C VAL A 77 -18.45 1.70 -2.54
N ILE A 78 -19.14 0.95 -1.69
CA ILE A 78 -19.03 -0.50 -1.55
C ILE A 78 -20.32 -1.11 -2.11
N ASP A 79 -20.21 -1.83 -3.21
CA ASP A 79 -21.29 -2.60 -3.82
C ASP A 79 -21.16 -4.09 -3.46
N GLY A 80 -22.29 -4.77 -3.31
CA GLY A 80 -22.33 -6.21 -3.07
C GLY A 80 -22.07 -6.63 -1.62
N CYS A 81 -21.98 -5.69 -0.68
CA CYS A 81 -21.97 -6.02 0.74
C CYS A 81 -23.26 -6.79 1.10
N PRO A 82 -23.19 -7.98 1.71
CA PRO A 82 -24.38 -8.73 2.13
C PRO A 82 -25.26 -7.91 3.09
N PRO A 83 -26.60 -8.11 3.07
CA PRO A 83 -27.51 -7.46 4.01
C PRO A 83 -27.41 -8.08 5.41
N ARG A 84 -27.89 -7.35 6.42
CA ARG A 84 -28.00 -7.74 7.83
C ARG A 84 -26.65 -7.90 8.55
N LEU A 85 -25.61 -7.25 8.07
CA LEU A 85 -24.37 -7.08 8.82
C LEU A 85 -24.55 -5.92 9.80
N PRO A 86 -24.42 -6.11 11.12
CA PRO A 86 -24.34 -5.02 12.08
C PRO A 86 -23.13 -4.15 11.77
N ILE A 87 -23.32 -2.85 11.53
CA ILE A 87 -22.25 -1.93 11.17
C ILE A 87 -22.58 -0.49 11.58
N SER A 88 -21.56 0.23 12.01
CA SER A 88 -21.61 1.63 12.41
C SER A 88 -20.33 2.37 11.94
N GLU A 89 -20.32 3.71 11.98
CA GLU A 89 -19.07 4.44 11.75
C GLU A 89 -17.96 4.06 12.74
N ALA A 90 -18.31 3.67 13.97
CA ALA A 90 -17.33 3.29 14.99
C ALA A 90 -16.51 2.06 14.56
N ASP A 91 -17.13 1.10 13.87
CA ASP A 91 -16.44 -0.08 13.33
C ASP A 91 -15.36 0.30 12.31
N LEU A 92 -15.66 1.30 11.46
CA LEU A 92 -14.73 1.79 10.44
C LEU A 92 -13.65 2.68 11.06
N GLN A 93 -14.04 3.48 12.07
CA GLN A 93 -13.17 4.49 12.67
C GLN A 93 -11.96 3.85 13.36
N VAL A 94 -12.09 2.66 13.96
CA VAL A 94 -10.95 1.94 14.57
C VAL A 94 -9.81 1.74 13.55
N GLU A 95 -10.14 1.29 12.34
CA GLU A 95 -9.15 1.03 11.29
C GLU A 95 -8.63 2.33 10.64
N LEU A 96 -9.50 3.33 10.46
CA LEU A 96 -9.12 4.64 9.96
C LEU A 96 -8.18 5.37 10.94
N ASP A 97 -8.45 5.25 12.24
CA ASP A 97 -7.61 5.79 13.30
C ASP A 97 -6.25 5.13 13.31
N ARG A 98 -6.14 3.82 13.04
CA ARG A 98 -4.84 3.14 12.87
C ARG A 98 -4.08 3.64 11.64
N ARG A 99 -4.76 4.01 10.55
CA ARG A 99 -4.15 4.50 9.29
C ARG A 99 -3.70 5.96 9.35
N ARG A 100 -4.35 6.75 10.18
CA ARG A 100 -4.26 8.22 10.25
C ARG A 100 -2.81 8.73 10.33
N PRO A 101 -2.47 9.85 9.64
CA PRO A 101 -1.17 10.49 9.82
C PRO A 101 -1.01 11.10 11.22
N GLY A 102 0.24 11.43 11.60
CA GLY A 102 0.52 12.28 12.76
C GLY A 102 0.27 11.65 14.13
N GLN A 103 0.18 10.33 14.19
CA GLN A 103 0.05 9.59 15.44
C GLN A 103 1.32 9.62 16.28
N SER A 104 2.48 9.75 15.63
CA SER A 104 3.78 9.63 16.31
C SER A 104 4.87 10.47 15.67
N ARG A 105 5.98 10.63 16.41
CA ARG A 105 7.18 11.37 16.00
C ARG A 105 7.92 10.79 14.78
N ILE A 106 7.64 9.53 14.43
CA ILE A 106 8.22 8.84 13.27
C ILE A 106 7.32 8.86 12.03
N THR A 107 6.17 9.53 12.12
CA THR A 107 5.22 9.74 11.01
C THR A 107 5.13 11.22 10.67
N THR A 108 4.48 11.53 9.55
CA THR A 108 4.23 12.88 9.07
C THR A 108 3.43 13.68 10.11
N PRO A 109 3.82 14.92 10.45
CA PRO A 109 3.13 15.74 11.46
C PRO A 109 1.79 16.33 11.00
N ARG A 110 1.12 15.73 10.00
CA ARG A 110 -0.23 16.13 9.58
C ARG A 110 -1.25 15.65 10.60
N LYS A 111 -2.19 16.51 10.97
CA LYS A 111 -3.29 16.19 11.89
C LYS A 111 -4.59 16.22 11.11
N GLU A 112 -4.96 15.07 10.58
CA GLU A 112 -6.27 14.84 9.99
C GLU A 112 -7.04 13.96 10.97
N THR A 113 -8.34 14.17 11.17
CA THR A 113 -9.14 13.31 12.07
C THR A 113 -9.51 11.99 11.41
N ASP A 114 -9.56 11.96 10.08
CA ASP A 114 -10.06 10.83 9.28
C ASP A 114 -11.44 10.35 9.73
N THR A 115 -12.28 11.25 10.23
CA THR A 115 -13.65 10.95 10.69
C THR A 115 -14.51 10.56 9.51
N CYS A 116 -15.02 9.33 9.51
CA CYS A 116 -15.90 8.85 8.45
C CYS A 116 -17.38 9.07 8.76
N ARG A 117 -18.17 9.15 7.69
CA ARG A 117 -19.63 9.14 7.73
C ARG A 117 -20.16 8.12 6.74
N ILE A 118 -21.11 7.29 7.16
CA ILE A 118 -21.88 6.42 6.26
C ILE A 118 -23.09 7.20 5.78
N SER A 119 -23.28 7.26 4.46
CA SER A 119 -24.31 8.09 3.81
C SER A 119 -25.38 7.29 3.06
N SER A 120 -25.19 5.98 2.90
CA SER A 120 -26.16 5.06 2.30
C SER A 120 -25.84 3.60 2.67
N GLY A 121 -26.73 2.67 2.34
CA GLY A 121 -26.49 1.22 2.44
C GLY A 121 -26.60 0.63 3.86
N VAL A 122 -26.96 1.46 4.84
CA VAL A 122 -27.17 1.08 6.24
C VAL A 122 -28.48 1.67 6.73
N ALA A 123 -29.30 0.87 7.42
CA ALA A 123 -30.53 1.26 8.07
C ALA A 123 -30.64 0.52 9.41
N GLU A 124 -31.00 1.21 10.49
CA GLU A 124 -31.15 0.60 11.84
C GLU A 124 -29.88 -0.17 12.27
N GLY A 125 -28.70 0.38 11.98
CA GLY A 125 -27.41 -0.24 12.32
C GLY A 125 -27.07 -1.51 11.51
N LEU A 126 -27.86 -1.88 10.50
CA LEU A 126 -27.66 -3.05 9.66
C LEU A 126 -27.40 -2.65 8.20
N THR A 127 -26.52 -3.38 7.51
CA THR A 127 -26.40 -3.25 6.06
C THR A 127 -27.69 -3.68 5.37
N THR A 128 -28.08 -2.96 4.32
CA THR A 128 -29.33 -3.22 3.59
C THR A 128 -29.14 -4.16 2.40
N GLY A 129 -27.89 -4.46 2.03
CA GLY A 129 -27.54 -5.13 0.77
C GLY A 129 -27.43 -4.17 -0.43
N SER A 130 -27.78 -2.89 -0.25
CA SER A 130 -27.54 -1.85 -1.25
C SER A 130 -26.17 -1.16 -1.05
N SER A 131 -25.79 -0.31 -1.99
CA SER A 131 -24.47 0.33 -2.00
C SER A 131 -24.22 1.17 -0.73
N ILE A 132 -23.11 0.90 -0.06
CA ILE A 132 -22.65 1.64 1.12
C ILE A 132 -21.72 2.75 0.66
N LYS A 133 -22.08 4.01 0.92
CA LYS A 133 -21.22 5.16 0.61
C LYS A 133 -20.59 5.70 1.89
N VAL A 134 -19.27 5.70 1.94
CA VAL A 134 -18.48 6.25 3.04
C VAL A 134 -17.75 7.50 2.59
N GLU A 135 -17.83 8.57 3.37
CA GLU A 135 -17.18 9.86 3.10
C GLU A 135 -16.32 10.30 4.27
N VAL A 136 -15.16 10.88 3.96
CA VAL A 136 -14.23 11.49 4.92
C VAL A 136 -13.86 12.89 4.39
N PRO A 137 -14.25 13.98 5.08
CA PRO A 137 -13.86 15.33 4.66
C PRO A 137 -12.36 15.55 4.87
N ASN A 138 -11.76 16.40 4.04
CA ASN A 138 -10.36 16.82 4.21
C ASN A 138 -10.30 18.09 5.06
N THR A 139 -9.57 18.07 6.19
CA THR A 139 -9.59 19.16 7.19
C THR A 139 -8.30 20.00 7.24
N ASP A 140 -7.13 19.44 6.89
CA ASP A 140 -5.83 20.16 6.91
C ASP A 140 -5.36 20.50 5.47
N GLN A 141 -6.17 21.28 4.74
CA GLN A 141 -5.83 21.74 3.39
C GLN A 141 -4.96 23.01 3.45
N ARG A 142 -3.65 22.88 3.23
CA ARG A 142 -2.75 24.03 3.06
C ARG A 142 -2.35 24.18 1.59
N GLY A 143 -3.08 25.01 0.85
CA GLY A 143 -2.81 25.23 -0.57
C GLY A 143 -1.48 25.93 -0.88
N HIS A 144 -0.96 26.74 0.05
CA HIS A 144 0.18 27.64 -0.18
C HIS A 144 1.57 26.97 -0.15
N ASP A 145 1.70 25.77 0.41
CA ASP A 145 3.00 25.07 0.56
C ASP A 145 3.51 24.45 -0.77
N TYR A 146 2.79 24.58 -1.89
CA TYR A 146 3.01 23.79 -3.11
C TYR A 146 3.30 24.59 -4.39
N ASN A 147 3.48 25.92 -4.34
CA ASN A 147 3.72 26.74 -5.53
C ASN A 147 5.02 26.39 -6.29
N GLU A 148 6.07 25.92 -5.60
CA GLU A 148 7.30 25.44 -6.27
C GLU A 148 7.08 24.06 -6.95
N MET A 149 6.12 23.25 -6.47
CA MET A 149 5.81 21.91 -6.99
C MET A 149 4.87 21.90 -8.21
N SER A 150 4.30 23.06 -8.57
CA SER A 150 3.51 23.20 -9.80
C SER A 150 4.38 23.19 -11.06
N ILE A 151 5.64 23.57 -10.92
CA ILE A 151 6.55 23.82 -12.05
C ILE A 151 7.40 22.58 -12.36
N SER A 152 7.86 21.86 -11.33
CA SER A 152 8.79 20.73 -11.48
C SER A 152 8.16 19.38 -11.15
N TYR A 153 8.62 18.32 -11.81
CA TYR A 153 8.23 16.95 -11.49
C TYR A 153 8.97 16.46 -10.24
N ARG A 154 8.27 15.89 -9.26
CA ARG A 154 8.94 15.31 -8.09
C ARG A 154 9.53 13.95 -8.49
N PRO A 155 10.82 13.69 -8.24
CA PRO A 155 11.42 12.41 -8.56
C PRO A 155 10.67 11.26 -7.89
N SER A 156 10.46 10.17 -8.64
CA SER A 156 9.79 8.96 -8.13
C SER A 156 8.34 9.19 -7.62
N HIS A 157 7.70 10.28 -8.01
CA HIS A 157 6.25 10.52 -7.87
C HIS A 157 5.54 10.36 -9.21
N ALA A 158 4.21 10.43 -9.18
CA ALA A 158 3.37 10.22 -10.35
C ALA A 158 3.26 11.46 -11.27
N ASP A 159 3.88 12.60 -10.93
CA ASP A 159 3.62 13.89 -11.57
C ASP A 159 3.77 13.86 -13.10
N ALA A 160 4.93 13.43 -13.61
CA ALA A 160 5.19 13.36 -15.05
C ALA A 160 4.30 12.33 -15.74
N THR A 161 4.11 11.16 -15.12
CA THR A 161 3.26 10.09 -15.68
C THR A 161 1.78 10.48 -15.77
N TYR A 162 1.30 11.34 -14.85
CA TYR A 162 -0.05 11.89 -14.92
C TYR A 162 -0.19 12.87 -16.09
N ASP A 163 0.79 13.74 -16.29
CA ASP A 163 0.80 14.64 -17.45
C ASP A 163 0.87 13.86 -18.76
N PHE A 164 1.71 12.82 -18.84
CA PHE A 164 1.82 11.97 -20.04
C PHE A 164 0.51 11.22 -20.34
N LYS A 165 -0.18 10.75 -19.31
CA LYS A 165 -1.40 9.93 -19.48
C LYS A 165 -2.66 10.76 -19.67
N TYR A 166 -2.81 11.85 -18.91
CA TYR A 166 -4.06 12.60 -18.78
C TYR A 166 -3.97 14.03 -19.29
N GLY A 167 -2.75 14.58 -19.48
CA GLY A 167 -2.55 15.99 -19.86
C GLY A 167 -2.91 17.02 -18.78
N VAL A 168 -3.52 16.58 -17.68
CA VAL A 168 -3.95 17.37 -16.54
C VAL A 168 -3.65 16.62 -15.24
N ARG A 169 -3.16 17.33 -14.23
CA ARG A 169 -2.91 16.79 -12.89
C ARG A 169 -3.39 17.75 -11.82
N SER A 170 -3.92 17.21 -10.72
CA SER A 170 -4.07 17.96 -9.49
C SER A 170 -2.71 18.05 -8.81
N VAL A 171 -2.10 19.24 -8.91
CA VAL A 171 -0.73 19.51 -8.41
C VAL A 171 -0.65 19.36 -6.88
N GLN A 172 -1.72 19.75 -6.19
CA GLN A 172 -1.74 19.77 -4.72
C GLN A 172 -1.79 18.34 -4.16
N GLY A 173 -0.85 18.02 -3.27
CA GLY A 173 -0.81 16.75 -2.54
C GLY A 173 -0.67 15.47 -3.36
N GLY A 174 -0.30 15.55 -4.64
CA GLY A 174 -0.28 14.42 -5.56
C GLY A 174 -1.68 13.97 -6.04
N GLY A 175 -2.71 14.78 -5.80
CA GLY A 175 -4.05 14.56 -6.32
C GLY A 175 -4.61 13.18 -5.94
N ARG A 176 -4.98 12.41 -6.97
CA ARG A 176 -5.57 11.07 -6.87
C ARG A 176 -4.58 9.95 -6.56
N SER A 177 -3.30 10.15 -6.88
CA SER A 177 -2.23 9.17 -6.59
C SER A 177 -1.74 9.20 -5.14
N SER A 178 -2.26 10.14 -4.35
CA SER A 178 -1.91 10.33 -2.95
C SER A 178 -2.32 9.15 -2.10
N ALA A 179 -1.52 8.83 -1.08
CA ALA A 179 -1.89 7.86 -0.05
C ALA A 179 -3.17 8.24 0.72
N ARG A 180 -3.72 9.45 0.58
CA ARG A 180 -5.06 9.81 1.08
C ARG A 180 -6.16 8.92 0.50
N GLU A 181 -6.02 8.48 -0.75
CA GLU A 181 -7.00 7.60 -1.42
C GLU A 181 -7.23 6.28 -0.66
N THR A 182 -6.21 5.79 0.05
CA THR A 182 -6.29 4.56 0.86
C THR A 182 -7.31 4.63 1.99
N ILE A 183 -7.83 5.81 2.36
CA ILE A 183 -8.96 5.95 3.28
C ILE A 183 -10.17 5.13 2.81
N GLY A 184 -10.52 5.24 1.52
CA GLY A 184 -11.62 4.46 0.95
C GLY A 184 -11.36 2.96 1.00
N ARG A 185 -10.09 2.55 0.84
CA ARG A 185 -9.68 1.14 0.93
C ARG A 185 -9.77 0.61 2.36
N VAL A 186 -9.29 1.37 3.34
CA VAL A 186 -9.31 0.98 4.75
C VAL A 186 -10.73 0.96 5.31
N ALA A 187 -11.55 1.95 4.96
CA ALA A 187 -12.98 1.95 5.34
C ALA A 187 -13.71 0.72 4.80
N ALA A 188 -13.51 0.37 3.51
CA ALA A 188 -14.10 -0.84 2.95
C ALA A 188 -13.49 -2.12 3.52
N GLY A 189 -12.19 -2.11 3.80
CA GLY A 189 -11.49 -3.20 4.46
C GLY A 189 -12.02 -3.49 5.86
N ALA A 190 -12.44 -2.48 6.63
CA ALA A 190 -13.06 -2.67 7.94
C ALA A 190 -14.39 -3.46 7.83
N VAL A 191 -15.23 -3.12 6.84
CA VAL A 191 -16.46 -3.87 6.54
C VAL A 191 -16.12 -5.32 6.16
N ALA A 192 -15.13 -5.52 5.28
CA ALA A 192 -14.68 -6.85 4.87
C ALA A 192 -14.12 -7.69 6.03
N LYS A 193 -13.28 -7.09 6.89
CA LYS A 193 -12.74 -7.73 8.11
C LYS A 193 -13.88 -8.17 9.02
N LYS A 194 -14.91 -7.33 9.22
CA LYS A 194 -16.07 -7.69 10.05
C LYS A 194 -16.83 -8.88 9.49
N ILE A 195 -17.09 -8.91 8.17
CA ILE A 195 -17.73 -10.06 7.51
C ILE A 195 -16.91 -11.33 7.72
N LEU A 196 -15.60 -11.28 7.45
CA LEU A 196 -14.71 -12.44 7.56
C LEU A 196 -14.58 -12.97 8.99
N LYS A 197 -14.48 -12.05 9.97
CA LYS A 197 -14.41 -12.36 11.39
C LYS A 197 -15.70 -13.05 11.86
N LEU A 198 -16.86 -12.51 11.51
CA LEU A 198 -18.14 -13.15 11.82
C LEU A 198 -18.25 -14.49 11.10
N PHE A 199 -17.90 -14.57 9.82
CA PHE A 199 -18.13 -15.78 9.02
C PHE A 199 -17.32 -17.00 9.49
N SER A 200 -16.03 -16.81 9.77
CA SER A 200 -15.10 -17.93 10.00
C SER A 200 -14.12 -17.69 11.14
N GLY A 201 -14.28 -16.60 11.90
CA GLY A 201 -13.27 -16.17 12.85
C GLY A 201 -11.96 -15.76 12.18
N THR A 202 -11.99 -15.42 10.88
CA THR A 202 -10.79 -15.00 10.14
C THR A 202 -10.17 -13.77 10.80
N GLU A 203 -8.87 -13.85 11.08
CA GLU A 203 -8.09 -12.75 11.65
C GLU A 203 -7.00 -12.36 10.68
N ILE A 204 -6.96 -11.08 10.31
CA ILE A 204 -5.96 -10.53 9.40
C ILE A 204 -5.14 -9.54 10.20
N LEU A 205 -3.86 -9.87 10.38
CA LEU A 205 -2.92 -9.09 11.18
C LEU A 205 -1.68 -8.79 10.32
N ALA A 206 -1.29 -7.53 10.26
CA ALA A 206 -0.04 -7.14 9.64
C ALA A 206 0.87 -6.40 10.61
N TYR A 207 2.17 -6.48 10.39
CA TYR A 207 3.17 -5.84 11.22
C TYR A 207 4.42 -5.49 10.41
N VAL A 208 5.21 -4.58 10.96
CA VAL A 208 6.49 -4.18 10.34
C VAL A 208 7.56 -5.20 10.68
N SER A 209 8.05 -5.89 9.66
CA SER A 209 9.09 -6.93 9.77
C SER A 209 10.45 -6.45 9.29
N GLN A 210 10.53 -5.31 8.60
CA GLN A 210 11.78 -4.68 8.23
C GLN A 210 11.64 -3.17 8.13
N VAL A 211 12.65 -2.46 8.62
CA VAL A 211 12.88 -1.05 8.27
C VAL A 211 14.35 -0.87 7.91
N HIS A 212 14.61 -0.38 6.70
CA HIS A 212 15.97 -0.23 6.19
C HIS A 212 16.77 -1.55 6.33
N GLU A 213 17.91 -1.53 7.03
CA GLU A 213 18.78 -2.68 7.29
C GLU A 213 18.35 -3.49 8.54
N VAL A 214 17.39 -3.00 9.33
CA VAL A 214 16.89 -3.71 10.51
C VAL A 214 15.82 -4.70 10.05
N VAL A 215 16.20 -5.97 9.95
CA VAL A 215 15.34 -7.09 9.51
C VAL A 215 15.01 -7.97 10.71
N LEU A 216 13.73 -8.27 10.89
CA LEU A 216 13.27 -9.20 11.91
C LEU A 216 13.60 -10.64 11.47
N PRO A 217 14.35 -11.43 12.28
CA PRO A 217 14.69 -12.81 11.94
C PRO A 217 13.47 -13.68 11.72
N GLU A 218 13.56 -14.61 10.77
CA GLU A 218 12.50 -15.58 10.52
C GLU A 218 12.28 -16.47 11.75
N GLY A 219 11.01 -16.77 12.06
CA GLY A 219 10.62 -17.55 13.23
C GLY A 219 10.68 -16.83 14.59
N LEU A 220 11.17 -15.58 14.66
CA LEU A 220 11.22 -14.83 15.92
C LEU A 220 9.83 -14.40 16.41
N VAL A 221 8.86 -14.22 15.50
CA VAL A 221 7.47 -13.93 15.82
C VAL A 221 6.66 -15.19 15.56
N ASP A 222 5.97 -15.68 16.58
CA ASP A 222 5.02 -16.77 16.43
C ASP A 222 3.72 -16.25 15.76
N HIS A 223 3.52 -16.65 14.52
CA HIS A 223 2.38 -16.25 13.71
C HIS A 223 1.05 -16.86 14.18
N GLU A 224 1.05 -17.89 15.03
CA GLU A 224 -0.18 -18.47 15.55
C GLU A 224 -0.71 -17.71 16.79
N SER A 225 0.19 -17.27 17.66
CA SER A 225 -0.19 -16.63 18.93
C SER A 225 -0.11 -15.09 18.95
N MET A 226 0.55 -14.45 17.97
CA MET A 226 0.67 -12.99 17.91
C MET A 226 -0.69 -12.27 18.00
N THR A 227 -0.76 -11.19 18.77
CA THR A 227 -1.99 -10.41 18.98
C THR A 227 -1.90 -9.01 18.38
N LEU A 228 -3.07 -8.39 18.16
CA LEU A 228 -3.14 -7.00 17.73
C LEU A 228 -2.52 -6.04 18.77
N ASP A 229 -2.71 -6.31 20.05
CA ASP A 229 -2.15 -5.49 21.13
C ASP A 229 -0.62 -5.46 21.11
N GLN A 230 0.02 -6.60 20.81
CA GLN A 230 1.47 -6.65 20.65
C GLN A 230 1.93 -5.76 19.47
N ILE A 231 1.18 -5.77 18.36
CA ILE A 231 1.48 -4.95 17.18
C ILE A 231 1.28 -3.47 17.50
N GLU A 232 0.17 -3.08 18.12
CA GLU A 232 -0.14 -1.67 18.41
C GLU A 232 0.55 -1.13 19.69
N SER A 233 1.31 -1.97 20.41
CA SER A 233 2.05 -1.59 21.63
C SER A 233 3.12 -0.52 21.40
N ASN A 234 3.52 -0.29 20.15
CA ASN A 234 4.59 0.64 19.80
C ASN A 234 4.33 1.34 18.46
N ILE A 235 4.98 2.49 18.30
CA ILE A 235 4.74 3.42 17.18
C ILE A 235 5.19 2.89 15.81
N VAL A 236 6.05 1.86 15.76
CA VAL A 236 6.54 1.27 14.49
C VAL A 236 5.76 0.02 14.11
N ARG A 237 4.87 -0.48 14.98
CA ARG A 237 4.04 -1.66 14.76
C ARG A 237 4.84 -2.94 14.53
N CYS A 238 5.87 -3.15 15.33
CA CYS A 238 6.65 -4.38 15.34
C CYS A 238 6.33 -5.17 16.63
N PRO A 239 5.89 -6.43 16.56
CA PRO A 239 5.46 -7.20 17.74
C PRO A 239 6.63 -7.59 18.66
N ASN A 240 7.87 -7.53 18.18
CA ASN A 240 9.05 -7.76 19.01
C ASN A 240 9.59 -6.41 19.54
N PRO A 241 9.60 -6.17 20.88
CA PRO A 241 9.98 -4.88 21.44
C PRO A 241 11.43 -4.46 21.14
N GLU A 242 12.37 -5.39 21.18
CA GLU A 242 13.79 -5.11 20.90
C GLU A 242 13.99 -4.63 19.46
N TYR A 243 13.37 -5.32 18.50
CA TYR A 243 13.43 -4.92 17.10
C TYR A 243 12.60 -3.66 16.84
N ALA A 244 11.50 -3.44 17.56
CA ALA A 244 10.74 -2.20 17.49
C ALA A 244 11.63 -0.99 17.84
N GLU A 245 12.40 -1.06 18.93
CA GLU A 245 13.33 0.02 19.31
C GLU A 245 14.41 0.26 18.26
N LYS A 246 15.01 -0.81 17.71
CA LYS A 246 16.01 -0.71 16.64
C LYS A 246 15.43 -0.06 15.38
N MET A 247 14.23 -0.46 14.98
CA MET A 247 13.54 0.12 13.81
C MET A 247 13.19 1.60 14.05
N ILE A 248 12.69 1.95 15.24
CA ILE A 248 12.41 3.33 15.62
C ILE A 248 13.69 4.19 15.54
N ALA A 249 14.79 3.70 16.11
CA ALA A 249 16.08 4.38 16.06
C ALA A 249 16.58 4.57 14.62
N ALA A 250 16.41 3.57 13.75
CA ALA A 250 16.75 3.67 12.33
C ALA A 250 15.92 4.75 11.62
N ILE A 251 14.61 4.81 11.86
CA ILE A 251 13.73 5.84 11.28
C ILE A 251 14.12 7.23 11.77
N ASP A 252 14.44 7.37 13.07
CA ASP A 252 14.86 8.64 13.65
C ASP A 252 16.17 9.15 13.06
N ALA A 253 17.18 8.27 12.94
CA ALA A 253 18.47 8.63 12.36
C ALA A 253 18.32 9.13 10.91
N VAL A 254 17.38 8.57 10.15
CA VAL A 254 17.05 9.00 8.78
C VAL A 254 16.28 10.32 8.80
N ARG A 255 15.29 10.47 9.67
CA ARG A 255 14.49 11.69 9.86
C ARG A 255 15.37 12.90 10.21
N VAL A 256 16.30 12.74 11.15
CA VAL A 256 17.24 13.81 11.56
C VAL A 256 18.18 14.20 10.43
N ARG A 257 18.43 13.33 9.44
CA ARG A 257 19.22 13.65 8.25
C ARG A 257 18.39 14.25 7.12
N GLY A 258 17.08 14.44 7.32
CA GLY A 258 16.20 14.94 6.28
C GLY A 258 16.04 13.97 5.10
N ASP A 259 16.04 12.66 5.38
CA ASP A 259 15.96 11.60 4.37
C ASP A 259 14.76 10.68 4.67
N SER A 260 14.58 9.62 3.88
CA SER A 260 13.55 8.61 4.09
C SER A 260 14.07 7.18 3.87
N VAL A 261 13.37 6.20 4.44
CA VAL A 261 13.65 4.77 4.29
C VAL A 261 12.39 3.97 4.02
N GLY A 262 12.57 2.86 3.30
CA GLY A 262 11.53 1.86 3.05
C GLY A 262 11.58 0.73 4.06
N GLY A 263 10.90 -0.36 3.74
CA GLY A 263 10.84 -1.55 4.59
C GLY A 263 9.82 -2.55 4.11
N VAL A 264 9.52 -3.53 4.97
CA VAL A 264 8.63 -4.65 4.66
C VAL A 264 7.55 -4.76 5.72
N VAL A 265 6.31 -4.95 5.25
CA VAL A 265 5.17 -5.36 6.08
C VAL A 265 4.94 -6.85 5.87
N THR A 266 4.95 -7.62 6.95
CA THR A 266 4.44 -9.00 6.94
C THR A 266 2.96 -8.97 7.27
N CYS A 267 2.15 -9.71 6.52
CA CYS A 267 0.73 -9.88 6.79
C CYS A 267 0.40 -11.35 6.88
N ILE A 268 -0.37 -11.71 7.90
CA ILE A 268 -0.91 -13.05 8.09
C ILE A 268 -2.44 -13.02 8.07
N ALA A 269 -3.05 -14.11 7.61
CA ALA A 269 -4.47 -14.36 7.77
C ALA A 269 -4.70 -15.76 8.36
N ARG A 270 -5.29 -15.80 9.56
CA ARG A 270 -5.67 -17.03 10.28
C ARG A 270 -7.11 -17.39 9.98
N ASN A 271 -7.45 -18.66 10.14
CA ASN A 271 -8.82 -19.19 10.00
C ASN A 271 -9.47 -18.86 8.64
N VAL A 272 -8.65 -18.73 7.58
CA VAL A 272 -9.17 -18.50 6.23
C VAL A 272 -9.90 -19.77 5.77
N PRO A 273 -11.14 -19.68 5.28
CA PRO A 273 -11.86 -20.84 4.75
C PRO A 273 -11.06 -21.56 3.67
N ARG A 274 -11.13 -22.89 3.66
CA ARG A 274 -10.55 -23.71 2.60
C ARG A 274 -11.31 -23.50 1.30
N GLY A 275 -10.60 -23.55 0.17
CA GLY A 275 -11.22 -23.54 -1.14
C GLY A 275 -11.44 -22.15 -1.75
N LEU A 276 -11.07 -21.06 -1.06
CA LEU A 276 -11.10 -19.72 -1.66
C LEU A 276 -10.03 -19.59 -2.75
N GLY A 277 -10.39 -19.00 -3.90
CA GLY A 277 -9.49 -18.77 -5.03
C GLY A 277 -9.92 -19.48 -6.31
N SER A 278 -9.03 -19.49 -7.29
CA SER A 278 -9.23 -20.16 -8.58
C SER A 278 -7.91 -20.70 -9.12
N PRO A 279 -7.90 -21.73 -9.99
CA PRO A 279 -6.66 -22.41 -10.36
C PRO A 279 -5.86 -21.75 -11.51
N VAL A 280 -6.39 -20.73 -12.19
CA VAL A 280 -5.81 -20.22 -13.46
C VAL A 280 -5.41 -18.74 -13.40
N PHE A 281 -6.28 -17.82 -13.84
CA PHE A 281 -5.95 -16.39 -13.94
C PHE A 281 -6.25 -15.64 -12.64
N ASP A 282 -7.35 -15.98 -11.99
CA ASP A 282 -7.82 -15.36 -10.75
C ASP A 282 -7.33 -16.13 -9.51
N LYS A 283 -6.07 -16.58 -9.54
CA LYS A 283 -5.44 -17.28 -8.41
C LYS A 283 -5.47 -16.39 -7.18
N LEU A 284 -5.71 -16.99 -6.00
CA LEU A 284 -5.82 -16.24 -4.76
C LEU A 284 -4.54 -15.42 -4.48
N GLU A 285 -3.36 -16.02 -4.64
CA GLU A 285 -2.08 -15.32 -4.49
C GLU A 285 -1.87 -14.21 -5.53
N ALA A 286 -2.43 -14.36 -6.74
CA ALA A 286 -2.35 -13.34 -7.78
C ALA A 286 -3.25 -12.13 -7.47
N GLU A 287 -4.47 -12.38 -6.98
CA GLU A 287 -5.38 -11.30 -6.55
C GLU A 287 -4.85 -10.61 -5.28
N LEU A 288 -4.27 -11.35 -4.33
CA LEU A 288 -3.57 -10.77 -3.18
C LEU A 288 -2.37 -9.91 -3.62
N ALA A 289 -1.56 -10.39 -4.57
CA ALA A 289 -0.43 -9.63 -5.11
C ALA A 289 -0.90 -8.34 -5.80
N LYS A 290 -1.94 -8.40 -6.64
CA LYS A 290 -2.56 -7.24 -7.28
C LYS A 290 -3.09 -6.24 -6.26
N ALA A 291 -3.75 -6.72 -5.21
CA ALA A 291 -4.27 -5.90 -4.12
C ALA A 291 -3.12 -5.17 -3.40
N ALA A 292 -2.08 -5.90 -2.99
CA ALA A 292 -0.91 -5.35 -2.31
C ALA A 292 -0.13 -4.38 -3.21
N LEU A 293 0.21 -4.76 -4.45
CA LEU A 293 1.00 -3.95 -5.38
C LEU A 293 0.23 -2.71 -5.90
N SER A 294 -1.08 -2.65 -5.70
CA SER A 294 -1.86 -1.44 -5.99
C SER A 294 -1.73 -0.37 -4.91
N LEU A 295 -1.13 -0.68 -3.75
CA LEU A 295 -0.88 0.30 -2.69
C LEU A 295 0.27 1.25 -3.07
N PRO A 296 0.20 2.53 -2.66
CA PRO A 296 1.28 3.49 -2.90
C PRO A 296 2.61 2.99 -2.33
N ALA A 297 3.70 3.32 -3.04
CA ALA A 297 5.09 2.98 -2.67
C ALA A 297 5.43 1.48 -2.63
N THR A 298 4.52 0.56 -2.96
CA THR A 298 4.86 -0.86 -3.05
C THR A 298 5.76 -1.16 -4.26
N LYS A 299 6.63 -2.17 -4.09
CA LYS A 299 7.61 -2.61 -5.10
C LYS A 299 7.82 -4.11 -5.18
N GLY A 300 7.40 -4.86 -4.16
CA GLY A 300 7.55 -6.30 -4.13
C GLY A 300 6.45 -6.96 -3.31
N PHE A 301 6.16 -8.19 -3.68
CA PHE A 301 5.21 -9.05 -2.99
C PHE A 301 5.80 -10.46 -2.96
N GLU A 302 5.76 -11.11 -1.81
CA GLU A 302 6.11 -12.51 -1.62
C GLU A 302 5.00 -13.21 -0.85
N PHE A 303 4.80 -14.50 -1.12
CA PHE A 303 3.87 -15.35 -0.42
C PHE A 303 4.57 -16.63 0.04
N GLY A 304 4.19 -17.14 1.22
CA GLY A 304 4.85 -18.30 1.83
C GLY A 304 6.36 -18.13 1.93
N SER A 305 7.09 -19.12 1.41
CA SER A 305 8.56 -19.12 1.29
C SER A 305 9.13 -18.05 0.35
N GLY A 306 8.29 -17.41 -0.48
CA GLY A 306 8.70 -16.30 -1.34
C GLY A 306 9.87 -16.63 -2.26
N PHE A 307 10.77 -15.67 -2.45
CA PHE A 307 11.99 -15.89 -3.23
C PHE A 307 12.96 -16.86 -2.55
N ALA A 308 12.90 -17.05 -1.22
CA ALA A 308 13.77 -18.01 -0.55
C ALA A 308 13.47 -19.46 -0.99
N GLY A 309 12.23 -19.75 -1.37
CA GLY A 309 11.82 -21.05 -1.91
C GLY A 309 12.55 -21.44 -3.20
N THR A 310 13.08 -20.48 -3.99
CA THR A 310 13.78 -20.80 -5.25
C THR A 310 15.14 -21.45 -5.06
N PHE A 311 15.67 -21.44 -3.83
CA PHE A 311 16.94 -22.09 -3.48
C PHE A 311 16.74 -23.51 -2.94
N MET A 312 15.49 -23.97 -2.78
CA MET A 312 15.15 -25.26 -2.17
C MET A 312 14.92 -26.34 -3.23
N MET A 313 15.24 -27.58 -2.90
CA MET A 313 14.81 -28.76 -3.67
C MET A 313 13.33 -29.08 -3.39
N GLY A 314 12.66 -29.77 -4.30
CA GLY A 314 11.26 -30.20 -4.09
C GLY A 314 11.08 -31.05 -2.83
N SER A 315 12.03 -31.94 -2.51
CA SER A 315 12.03 -32.73 -1.27
C SER A 315 12.12 -31.89 0.00
N GLU A 316 12.67 -30.68 -0.11
CA GLU A 316 12.79 -29.74 1.00
C GLU A 316 11.62 -28.77 1.02
N HIS A 317 11.05 -28.40 -0.14
CA HIS A 317 10.01 -27.39 -0.24
C HIS A 317 8.61 -27.94 0.04
N ASN A 318 8.33 -29.16 -0.44
CA ASN A 318 6.99 -29.74 -0.40
C ASN A 318 6.40 -29.74 1.03
N ASP A 319 5.16 -29.26 1.12
CA ASP A 319 4.38 -29.27 2.35
C ASP A 319 3.65 -30.62 2.48
N GLU A 320 4.24 -31.56 3.24
CA GLU A 320 3.67 -32.90 3.41
C GLU A 320 2.30 -32.87 4.11
N PHE A 321 1.34 -33.59 3.55
CA PHE A 321 0.01 -33.73 4.15
C PHE A 321 0.03 -34.72 5.32
N PHE A 322 -0.76 -34.41 6.35
CA PHE A 322 -1.06 -35.33 7.45
C PHE A 322 -2.50 -35.12 7.94
N VAL A 323 -3.02 -36.09 8.68
CA VAL A 323 -4.33 -35.95 9.33
C VAL A 323 -4.12 -35.31 10.71
N GLY A 324 -4.61 -34.08 10.85
CA GLY A 324 -4.59 -33.34 12.11
C GLY A 324 -5.78 -33.65 13.02
N GLU A 325 -5.97 -32.80 14.02
CA GLU A 325 -7.09 -32.93 14.95
C GLU A 325 -8.45 -32.94 14.23
N LYS A 326 -9.41 -33.67 14.79
CA LYS A 326 -10.77 -33.81 14.25
C LYS A 326 -10.82 -34.36 12.82
N GLY A 327 -9.78 -35.07 12.37
CA GLY A 327 -9.73 -35.72 11.06
C GLY A 327 -9.44 -34.79 9.88
N ARG A 328 -9.06 -33.52 10.15
CA ARG A 328 -8.78 -32.54 9.09
C ARG A 328 -7.43 -32.78 8.44
N ILE A 329 -7.38 -32.79 7.10
CA ILE A 329 -6.12 -32.80 6.35
C ILE A 329 -5.41 -31.46 6.58
N ARG A 330 -4.14 -31.50 6.95
CA ARG A 330 -3.26 -30.34 7.20
C ARG A 330 -1.89 -30.56 6.57
N THR A 331 -1.04 -29.54 6.58
CA THR A 331 0.36 -29.69 6.14
C THR A 331 1.36 -29.55 7.28
N ARG A 332 2.43 -30.36 7.27
CA ARG A 332 3.47 -30.35 8.33
C ARG A 332 4.27 -29.06 8.36
N THR A 333 4.42 -28.44 7.21
CA THR A 333 5.06 -27.14 6.98
C THR A 333 4.11 -26.25 6.19
N ASN A 334 4.42 -24.96 6.11
CA ASN A 334 3.59 -24.00 5.40
C ASN A 334 4.41 -23.14 4.42
N ARG A 335 5.26 -23.77 3.61
CA ARG A 335 6.13 -23.09 2.64
C ARG A 335 5.34 -22.56 1.44
N SER A 336 4.18 -23.15 1.17
CA SER A 336 3.16 -22.65 0.25
C SER A 336 2.43 -21.39 0.77
N GLY A 337 2.51 -21.11 2.07
CA GLY A 337 1.91 -19.92 2.66
C GLY A 337 0.38 -19.93 2.62
N GLY A 338 -0.24 -21.08 2.89
CA GLY A 338 -1.68 -21.25 2.99
C GLY A 338 -2.43 -21.38 1.66
N ILE A 339 -1.72 -21.37 0.54
CA ILE A 339 -2.31 -21.37 -0.81
C ILE A 339 -1.57 -22.37 -1.71
N GLN A 340 -2.31 -23.31 -2.29
CA GLN A 340 -1.77 -24.32 -3.20
C GLN A 340 -2.60 -24.33 -4.49
N GLY A 341 -1.93 -24.21 -5.64
CA GLY A 341 -2.59 -24.23 -6.94
C GLY A 341 -3.60 -23.10 -7.15
N GLY A 342 -3.40 -21.93 -6.53
CA GLY A 342 -4.35 -20.82 -6.63
C GLY A 342 -5.46 -20.80 -5.58
N ILE A 343 -5.50 -21.80 -4.69
CA ILE A 343 -6.62 -22.07 -3.79
C ILE A 343 -6.11 -22.20 -2.35
N SER A 344 -6.81 -21.56 -1.41
CA SER A 344 -6.50 -21.66 0.02
C SER A 344 -6.67 -23.10 0.53
N ASN A 345 -5.64 -23.61 1.22
CA ASN A 345 -5.63 -24.97 1.79
C ASN A 345 -6.07 -25.00 3.27
N GLY A 346 -6.34 -23.83 3.86
CA GLY A 346 -6.81 -23.65 5.23
C GLY A 346 -5.71 -23.58 6.28
N GLU A 347 -4.45 -23.66 5.89
CA GLU A 347 -3.35 -23.21 6.73
C GLU A 347 -3.29 -21.67 6.73
N LEU A 348 -2.52 -21.12 7.67
CA LEU A 348 -2.29 -19.68 7.77
C LEU A 348 -1.77 -19.12 6.44
N ILE A 349 -2.39 -18.06 5.93
CA ILE A 349 -1.86 -17.35 4.77
C ILE A 349 -0.81 -16.37 5.25
N ASN A 350 0.41 -16.44 4.72
CA ASN A 350 1.53 -15.55 5.06
C ASN A 350 2.08 -14.87 3.81
N MET A 351 2.23 -13.55 3.86
CA MET A 351 2.77 -12.74 2.77
C MET A 351 3.62 -11.58 3.27
N ARG A 352 4.53 -11.11 2.42
CA ARG A 352 5.37 -9.93 2.66
C ARG A 352 5.19 -8.90 1.56
N VAL A 353 5.07 -7.64 1.94
CA VAL A 353 4.89 -6.51 1.02
C VAL A 353 6.02 -5.51 1.21
N ALA A 354 6.80 -5.28 0.15
CA ALA A 354 7.95 -4.37 0.17
C ALA A 354 7.54 -2.96 -0.27
N PHE A 355 7.93 -1.96 0.54
CA PHE A 355 7.68 -0.55 0.30
C PHE A 355 9.00 0.19 0.08
N LYS A 356 9.07 1.00 -0.97
CA LYS A 356 10.21 1.89 -1.22
C LYS A 356 10.25 3.04 -0.19
N PRO A 357 11.41 3.72 -0.05
CA PRO A 357 11.49 4.98 0.68
C PRO A 357 10.50 6.04 0.15
N THR A 358 10.05 6.93 1.04
CA THR A 358 9.21 8.07 0.66
C THR A 358 9.95 8.97 -0.31
N SER A 359 9.42 9.18 -1.51
CA SER A 359 10.12 9.92 -2.56
C SER A 359 10.39 11.39 -2.22
N THR A 360 9.62 11.98 -1.30
CA THR A 360 9.84 13.37 -0.88
C THR A 360 10.65 13.42 0.39
N ILE A 361 11.85 13.98 0.29
CA ILE A 361 12.80 14.17 1.39
C ILE A 361 12.92 15.66 1.70
N SER A 362 12.69 16.03 2.96
CA SER A 362 12.81 17.41 3.43
C SER A 362 14.19 17.64 3.98
N GLY A 363 14.83 18.74 3.60
CA GLY A 363 15.96 19.24 4.38
C GLY A 363 15.60 19.55 5.82
N VAL A 364 16.54 19.36 6.75
CA VAL A 364 16.42 19.92 8.10
C VAL A 364 16.51 21.43 7.98
N ALA A 365 15.57 22.15 8.60
CA ALA A 365 15.72 23.60 8.73
C ALA A 365 16.96 23.87 9.60
N ALA A 366 17.93 24.62 9.08
CA ALA A 366 18.94 25.22 9.94
C ALA A 366 18.19 26.01 11.02
N LEU A 367 18.48 25.73 12.30
CA LEU A 367 18.07 26.61 13.38
C LEU A 367 18.70 27.97 13.07
N GLU A 368 17.87 28.96 12.76
CA GLU A 368 18.31 30.36 12.66
C GLU A 368 19.03 30.69 13.97
N PRO A 369 20.31 31.14 13.94
CA PRO A 369 20.96 31.61 15.15
C PRO A 369 20.17 32.81 15.66
N GLY A 370 19.55 32.65 16.84
CA GLY A 370 18.84 33.75 17.49
C GLY A 370 19.73 34.98 17.62
N PRO A 371 19.13 36.19 17.65
CA PRO A 371 19.91 37.43 17.65
C PRO A 371 20.90 37.41 18.81
N CYS A 372 22.18 37.57 18.48
CA CYS A 372 23.23 37.82 19.45
C CYS A 372 22.84 39.09 20.20
N LEU A 373 22.46 38.94 21.47
CA LEU A 373 22.26 40.08 22.36
C LEU A 373 23.57 40.85 22.43
N GLY A 374 23.54 42.06 21.88
CA GLY A 374 24.62 43.03 21.91
C GLY A 374 25.07 43.33 23.33
N GLY A 375 26.37 43.60 23.45
CA GLY A 375 27.09 43.67 24.71
C GLY A 375 26.55 44.68 25.72
N LEU A 376 26.75 44.32 26.99
CA LEU A 376 26.88 45.25 28.08
C LEU A 376 28.25 45.04 28.72
N THR A 377 29.02 46.12 28.70
CA THR A 377 30.32 46.28 29.31
C THR A 377 30.24 46.41 30.83
N SER A 378 31.32 45.96 31.48
CA SER A 378 31.90 46.43 32.75
C SER A 378 31.62 45.67 34.06
N ASN A 379 32.75 45.16 34.59
CA ASN A 379 33.24 45.19 35.97
C ASN A 379 32.40 44.61 37.13
N HIS A 380 32.81 43.44 37.63
CA HIS A 380 33.37 43.30 38.99
C HIS A 380 33.96 41.90 39.25
N CYS A 381 35.13 41.87 39.89
CA CYS A 381 35.74 40.68 40.50
C CYS A 381 35.05 40.35 41.83
N GLY A 382 34.94 39.06 42.15
CA GLY A 382 34.52 38.55 43.46
C GLY A 382 34.56 37.02 43.49
N GLU A 383 35.14 36.46 44.54
CA GLU A 383 35.62 35.08 44.71
C GLU A 383 34.52 34.00 44.90
N GLN A 384 34.95 32.75 44.72
CA GLN A 384 34.33 31.39 44.80
C GLN A 384 33.44 31.05 46.04
N PRO A 385 32.88 29.81 46.19
CA PRO A 385 32.46 28.74 45.23
C PRO A 385 31.08 28.08 45.57
N SER A 386 30.39 27.46 44.60
CA SER A 386 29.48 26.33 44.91
C SER A 386 29.08 25.48 43.70
N LEU A 387 29.34 24.17 43.82
CA LEU A 387 28.68 22.98 43.25
C LEU A 387 27.94 23.10 41.90
N CYS A 388 28.50 22.47 40.85
CA CYS A 388 27.73 21.94 39.72
C CYS A 388 27.93 20.43 39.61
N LEU A 389 26.83 19.70 39.80
CA LEU A 389 26.66 18.27 39.61
C LEU A 389 26.91 17.87 38.14
N GLY A 390 27.51 16.69 37.96
CA GLY A 390 28.06 16.22 36.71
C GLY A 390 27.05 15.90 35.61
N ALA A 391 27.47 16.14 34.37
CA ALA A 391 26.83 15.65 33.15
C ALA A 391 26.96 14.12 33.03
N PRO A 392 25.96 13.40 32.46
CA PRO A 392 26.06 11.96 32.25
C PRO A 392 27.10 11.62 31.17
N ARG A 393 27.90 10.59 31.44
CA ARG A 393 28.82 9.97 30.49
C ARG A 393 28.04 9.20 29.42
N VAL A 394 28.45 9.36 28.16
CA VAL A 394 28.04 8.51 27.04
C VAL A 394 28.73 7.14 27.20
N PRO A 395 28.05 5.98 27.07
CA PRO A 395 28.72 4.69 27.11
C PRO A 395 29.47 4.40 25.81
N ASP A 396 30.66 3.83 25.97
CA ASP A 396 31.57 3.42 24.90
C ASP A 396 30.92 2.39 23.94
N TYR A 397 31.06 2.64 22.64
CA TYR A 397 30.72 1.71 21.57
C TYR A 397 31.54 0.42 21.68
N VAL A 398 30.88 -0.71 21.91
CA VAL A 398 31.47 -2.05 21.81
C VAL A 398 31.69 -2.38 20.32
N ARG A 399 32.95 -2.62 19.93
CA ARG A 399 33.30 -3.11 18.59
C ARG A 399 32.77 -4.53 18.38
N PRO A 400 32.27 -4.89 17.19
CA PRO A 400 31.82 -6.25 16.92
C PRO A 400 33.00 -7.24 16.92
N VAL A 401 32.82 -8.33 17.65
CA VAL A 401 33.72 -9.50 17.68
C VAL A 401 33.49 -10.32 16.41
N ILE A 402 34.51 -10.39 15.57
CA ILE A 402 34.55 -11.33 14.42
C ILE A 402 34.90 -12.73 14.96
N PRO A 403 34.13 -13.79 14.66
CA PRO A 403 34.51 -15.13 15.05
C PRO A 403 35.78 -15.59 14.30
N LYS A 404 36.81 -15.97 15.06
CA LYS A 404 38.02 -16.63 14.57
C LYS A 404 37.67 -18.02 14.03
N VAL A 405 37.93 -18.24 12.74
CA VAL A 405 38.19 -19.58 12.19
C VAL A 405 39.64 -19.94 12.51
N MET A 406 39.87 -21.09 13.15
CA MET A 406 41.21 -21.65 13.45
C MET A 406 41.81 -22.36 12.21
N PRO A 407 43.14 -22.51 12.14
CA PRO A 407 43.89 -22.42 10.89
C PRO A 407 44.34 -23.77 10.32
N ASN A 408 44.71 -23.78 9.04
CA ASN A 408 45.63 -24.77 8.49
C ASN A 408 46.82 -24.05 7.82
N GLU A 409 47.99 -24.21 8.46
CA GLU A 409 49.32 -24.38 7.88
C GLU A 409 49.65 -23.82 6.48
N GLN A 410 50.55 -22.82 6.42
CA GLN A 410 51.96 -22.98 5.97
C GLN A 410 52.59 -21.70 5.39
N ARG A 411 53.89 -21.56 5.70
CA ARG A 411 54.97 -20.81 5.04
C ARG A 411 55.07 -19.31 5.32
N GLY A 412 56.21 -18.98 5.92
CA GLY A 412 56.59 -17.66 6.39
C GLY A 412 57.21 -16.79 5.31
N VAL A 413 57.12 -15.48 5.56
CA VAL A 413 57.89 -14.44 4.91
C VAL A 413 58.29 -13.43 5.99
N LYS A 414 59.58 -13.10 6.03
CA LYS A 414 60.21 -12.13 6.94
C LYS A 414 59.58 -10.75 6.76
N VAL A 415 59.33 -10.04 7.87
CA VAL A 415 58.96 -8.62 7.86
C VAL A 415 60.08 -7.84 8.55
N ASP A 416 60.78 -7.02 7.77
CA ASP A 416 61.80 -6.09 8.26
C ASP A 416 61.16 -4.98 9.12
N ARG A 417 61.85 -4.66 10.23
CA ARG A 417 61.48 -3.56 11.13
C ARG A 417 61.76 -2.22 10.45
N LEU A 418 60.72 -1.42 10.23
CA LEU A 418 60.84 0.01 9.93
C LEU A 418 60.40 0.84 11.15
N ALA A 419 61.32 1.71 11.56
CA ALA A 419 61.22 2.58 12.72
C ALA A 419 60.16 3.68 12.55
N ILE A 420 59.45 3.98 13.64
CA ILE A 420 58.50 5.09 13.74
C ILE A 420 59.24 6.33 14.27
N PRO A 421 59.30 7.47 13.55
CA PRO A 421 59.71 8.72 14.16
C PRO A 421 58.52 9.35 14.91
N ARG A 422 58.76 9.69 16.18
CA ARG A 422 57.90 10.56 16.99
C ARG A 422 58.00 11.99 16.47
N ASN A 423 56.89 12.54 15.95
CA ASN A 423 56.52 13.95 16.10
C ASN A 423 55.18 14.20 15.37
N SER A 424 54.09 14.32 16.14
CA SER A 424 52.80 14.79 15.65
C SER A 424 52.59 16.23 16.12
N PRO A 425 52.30 17.21 15.23
CA PRO A 425 51.81 18.50 15.67
C PRO A 425 50.35 18.35 16.10
N VAL A 426 50.01 18.96 17.23
CA VAL A 426 48.65 19.07 17.78
C VAL A 426 47.74 19.75 16.75
N VAL A 427 46.93 18.96 16.05
CA VAL A 427 45.84 19.49 15.24
C VAL A 427 44.72 19.88 16.20
N LYS A 428 44.56 21.19 16.42
CA LYS A 428 43.37 21.77 17.06
C LYS A 428 42.13 21.30 16.28
N ILE A 429 41.36 20.43 16.93
CA ILE A 429 40.05 19.94 16.50
C ILE A 429 39.13 21.14 16.35
N ARG A 430 38.96 21.62 15.10
CA ARG A 430 37.91 22.56 14.69
C ARG A 430 36.62 21.74 14.49
N THR A 431 36.14 21.14 15.57
CA THR A 431 35.01 20.18 15.64
C THR A 431 33.65 20.78 15.31
N ASP A 432 33.46 22.05 15.64
CA ASP A 432 32.09 22.52 15.91
C ASP A 432 31.47 23.40 14.82
N LEU A 433 32.20 23.73 13.75
CA LEU A 433 31.65 24.51 12.62
C LEU A 433 31.37 23.69 11.35
N LEU A 434 31.95 22.49 11.20
CA LEU A 434 31.69 21.62 10.04
C LEU A 434 30.44 20.76 10.22
N LEU A 435 30.00 20.48 11.45
CA LEU A 435 28.74 19.75 11.67
C LEU A 435 27.51 20.57 11.29
N LEU A 436 27.54 21.90 11.44
CA LEU A 436 26.40 22.76 11.06
C LEU A 436 26.24 22.92 9.54
N SER A 437 27.29 22.71 8.73
CA SER A 437 27.17 22.79 7.27
C SER A 437 26.64 21.49 6.63
N MET A 438 26.43 20.42 7.41
CA MET A 438 25.91 19.14 6.91
C MET A 438 24.38 19.02 6.97
N TYR A 439 23.70 20.01 7.55
CA TYR A 439 22.23 20.07 7.67
C TYR A 439 21.59 21.00 6.63
N GLY A 440 22.15 21.05 5.41
CA GLY A 440 21.56 21.77 4.29
C GLY A 440 20.37 21.03 3.68
N GLN A 441 19.44 21.76 3.05
CA GLN A 441 18.31 21.13 2.37
C GLN A 441 18.77 20.18 1.26
N LYS A 442 18.28 18.92 1.28
CA LYS A 442 18.59 17.94 0.23
C LYS A 442 17.88 18.34 -1.06
N LYS A 443 18.69 18.80 -2.01
CA LYS A 443 18.26 19.10 -3.39
C LYS A 443 18.05 17.81 -4.16
N GLN A 444 17.02 17.76 -4.98
CA GLN A 444 16.78 16.67 -5.91
C GLN A 444 16.80 17.19 -7.34
N HIS A 445 17.62 16.61 -8.21
CA HIS A 445 17.64 16.96 -9.63
C HIS A 445 16.40 16.42 -10.33
N THR A 446 15.78 17.26 -11.16
CA THR A 446 14.58 16.91 -11.90
C THR A 446 14.41 17.81 -13.13
N VAL A 447 13.27 17.72 -13.81
CA VAL A 447 12.90 18.58 -14.93
C VAL A 447 11.56 19.28 -14.70
N THR A 448 11.40 20.45 -15.30
CA THR A 448 10.11 21.16 -15.36
C THR A 448 9.20 20.57 -16.44
N ARG A 449 7.94 21.02 -16.47
CA ARG A 449 6.98 20.66 -17.52
C ARG A 449 7.45 21.11 -18.92
N GLU A 450 8.22 22.18 -18.99
CA GLU A 450 8.85 22.72 -20.21
C GLU A 450 10.13 21.97 -20.60
N LYS A 451 10.47 20.88 -19.88
CA LYS A 451 11.64 20.01 -20.12
C LYS A 451 12.99 20.69 -19.85
N HIS A 452 13.03 21.69 -18.98
CA HIS A 452 14.28 22.27 -18.50
C HIS A 452 14.76 21.54 -17.25
N GLU A 453 16.05 21.24 -17.16
CA GLU A 453 16.66 20.72 -15.94
C GLU A 453 16.57 21.74 -14.81
N THR A 454 16.30 21.27 -13.60
CA THR A 454 16.13 22.10 -12.42
C THR A 454 16.42 21.31 -11.14
N GLU A 455 16.55 22.03 -10.03
CA GLU A 455 16.67 21.46 -8.70
C GLU A 455 15.37 21.68 -7.94
N LEU A 456 14.82 20.62 -7.37
CA LEU A 456 13.68 20.68 -6.48
C LEU A 456 14.16 20.56 -5.04
N ILE A 457 13.77 21.54 -4.22
CA ILE A 457 13.86 21.45 -2.77
C ILE A 457 12.45 21.24 -2.25
N ALA A 458 12.16 20.03 -1.78
CA ALA A 458 10.85 19.75 -1.25
C ALA A 458 10.69 20.41 0.14
N ARG A 459 9.71 21.29 0.25
CA ARG A 459 9.23 21.83 1.53
C ARG A 459 7.98 21.07 1.93
N GLY A 460 7.90 20.64 3.19
CA GLY A 460 6.68 20.04 3.72
C GLY A 460 6.87 18.92 4.73
N ARG A 461 5.72 18.41 5.17
CA ARG A 461 5.56 17.37 6.19
C ARG A 461 5.48 16.00 5.50
N HIS A 462 6.60 15.28 5.45
CA HIS A 462 6.71 13.96 4.81
C HIS A 462 7.01 12.86 5.84
N ASP A 463 6.53 11.66 5.57
CA ASP A 463 6.83 10.47 6.39
C ASP A 463 8.30 10.07 6.14
N PRO A 464 9.18 10.00 7.17
CA PRO A 464 10.52 9.45 7.01
C PRO A 464 10.48 7.93 6.72
N CYS A 465 9.39 7.26 7.09
CA CYS A 465 9.10 5.88 6.72
C CYS A 465 7.58 5.68 6.65
N VAL A 466 7.06 5.20 5.53
CA VAL A 466 5.60 4.96 5.34
C VAL A 466 5.12 3.63 5.92
N VAL A 467 6.05 2.71 6.22
CA VAL A 467 5.77 1.30 6.53
C VAL A 467 4.85 1.11 7.75
N PRO A 468 5.02 1.84 8.88
CA PRO A 468 4.10 1.70 10.02
C PRO A 468 2.65 2.05 9.66
N ARG A 469 2.45 3.03 8.78
CA ARG A 469 1.11 3.43 8.31
C ARG A 469 0.55 2.49 7.26
N ALA A 470 1.41 1.73 6.58
CA ALA A 470 1.00 0.76 5.57
C ALA A 470 0.35 -0.50 6.19
N VAL A 471 0.62 -0.80 7.47
CA VAL A 471 0.05 -1.95 8.20
C VAL A 471 -1.49 -2.08 8.02
N PRO A 472 -2.32 -1.12 8.44
CA PRO A 472 -3.77 -1.23 8.25
C PRO A 472 -4.20 -1.19 6.78
N MET A 473 -3.38 -0.62 5.88
CA MET A 473 -3.67 -0.61 4.44
C MET A 473 -3.49 -2.00 3.82
N VAL A 474 -2.44 -2.73 4.23
CA VAL A 474 -2.19 -4.10 3.78
C VAL A 474 -3.29 -5.03 4.30
N GLU A 475 -3.64 -4.95 5.59
CA GLU A 475 -4.74 -5.73 6.17
C GLU A 475 -6.05 -5.50 5.41
N ALA A 476 -6.38 -4.24 5.11
CA ALA A 476 -7.58 -3.89 4.37
C ALA A 476 -7.60 -4.52 2.97
N MET A 477 -6.49 -4.44 2.22
CA MET A 477 -6.42 -5.03 0.88
C MET A 477 -6.55 -6.56 0.90
N VAL A 478 -5.95 -7.22 1.90
CA VAL A 478 -6.10 -8.68 2.09
C VAL A 478 -7.55 -9.02 2.42
N ALA A 479 -8.20 -8.26 3.30
CA ALA A 479 -9.60 -8.47 3.65
C ALA A 479 -10.53 -8.33 2.45
N LEU A 480 -10.31 -7.32 1.61
CA LEU A 480 -11.09 -7.09 0.38
C LEU A 480 -10.97 -8.26 -0.60
N VAL A 481 -9.78 -8.84 -0.77
CA VAL A 481 -9.61 -10.03 -1.62
C VAL A 481 -10.33 -11.23 -1.00
N LEU A 482 -10.11 -11.50 0.29
CA LEU A 482 -10.67 -12.68 0.94
C LEU A 482 -12.20 -12.66 0.96
N VAL A 483 -12.83 -11.51 1.21
CA VAL A 483 -14.30 -11.42 1.19
C VAL A 483 -14.86 -11.57 -0.22
N ASP A 484 -14.18 -11.02 -1.24
CA ASP A 484 -14.59 -11.17 -2.64
C ASP A 484 -14.53 -12.63 -3.09
N GLN A 485 -13.45 -13.32 -2.72
CA GLN A 485 -13.27 -14.75 -3.02
C GLN A 485 -14.21 -15.65 -2.21
N LEU A 486 -14.54 -15.27 -0.97
CA LEU A 486 -15.57 -15.93 -0.19
C LEU A 486 -16.94 -15.85 -0.86
N MET A 487 -17.32 -14.67 -1.35
CA MET A 487 -18.57 -14.48 -2.07
C MET A 487 -18.60 -15.26 -3.39
N ALA A 488 -17.48 -15.27 -4.13
CA ALA A 488 -17.33 -16.06 -5.34
C ALA A 488 -17.53 -17.56 -5.07
N GLN A 489 -16.84 -18.07 -4.04
CA GLN A 489 -16.93 -19.46 -3.61
C GLN A 489 -18.37 -19.84 -3.24
N HIS A 490 -19.06 -18.97 -2.48
CA HIS A 490 -20.46 -19.20 -2.13
C HIS A 490 -21.36 -19.25 -3.36
N ALA A 491 -21.22 -18.28 -4.27
CA ALA A 491 -22.05 -18.19 -5.47
C ALA A 491 -21.84 -19.37 -6.43
N GLN A 492 -20.61 -19.85 -6.57
CA GLN A 492 -20.27 -20.90 -7.54
C GLN A 492 -20.44 -22.31 -6.98
N CYS A 493 -20.01 -22.55 -5.74
CA CYS A 493 -19.84 -23.91 -5.21
C CYS A 493 -20.99 -24.38 -4.31
N ASN A 494 -21.90 -23.50 -3.90
CA ASN A 494 -23.01 -23.88 -3.00
C ASN A 494 -24.36 -24.02 -3.74
N LEU A 495 -24.36 -24.07 -5.07
CA LEU A 495 -25.58 -24.31 -5.86
C LEU A 495 -26.08 -25.76 -5.71
N PHE A 496 -25.18 -26.71 -5.50
CA PHE A 496 -25.48 -28.13 -5.31
C PHE A 496 -24.94 -28.62 -3.95
N PRO A 497 -25.47 -29.74 -3.41
CA PRO A 497 -24.93 -30.33 -2.19
C PRO A 497 -23.43 -30.63 -2.30
N LEU A 498 -22.72 -30.41 -1.21
CA LEU A 498 -21.29 -30.72 -1.11
C LEU A 498 -21.06 -32.23 -1.14
N ASN A 499 -19.89 -32.66 -1.61
CA ASN A 499 -19.40 -34.02 -1.46
C ASN A 499 -18.72 -34.17 -0.08
N PRO A 500 -19.39 -34.73 0.95
CA PRO A 500 -18.85 -34.77 2.32
C PRO A 500 -17.62 -35.68 2.46
N ALA A 501 -17.30 -36.50 1.46
CA ALA A 501 -16.06 -37.30 1.46
C ALA A 501 -14.82 -36.45 1.17
N LEU A 502 -14.98 -35.28 0.52
CA LEU A 502 -13.86 -34.43 0.06
C LEU A 502 -14.00 -32.96 0.48
N GLN A 503 -15.21 -32.50 0.79
CA GLN A 503 -15.52 -31.10 1.08
C GLN A 503 -16.08 -30.96 2.50
N GLU A 504 -15.56 -29.98 3.23
CA GLU A 504 -16.14 -29.54 4.49
C GLU A 504 -17.21 -28.46 4.21
N PRO A 505 -18.37 -28.52 4.87
CA PRO A 505 -19.34 -27.43 4.78
C PRO A 505 -18.74 -26.15 5.35
N MET A 506 -18.92 -25.04 4.62
CA MET A 506 -18.71 -23.72 5.20
C MET A 506 -19.67 -23.55 6.38
N GLN A 507 -19.11 -23.49 7.59
CA GLN A 507 -19.89 -23.28 8.79
C GLN A 507 -20.30 -21.82 8.84
N TRP A 508 -21.60 -21.58 8.82
CA TRP A 508 -22.13 -20.24 9.06
C TRP A 508 -21.92 -19.87 10.53
N PRO A 509 -21.68 -18.59 10.84
CA PRO A 509 -21.69 -18.15 12.22
C PRO A 509 -23.03 -18.47 12.84
N SER A 510 -23.01 -19.17 13.97
CA SER A 510 -24.07 -19.08 14.96
C SER A 510 -23.97 -17.69 15.58
N LEU A 511 -24.56 -16.69 14.92
CA LEU A 511 -24.72 -15.36 15.49
C LEU A 511 -25.67 -15.50 16.69
N GLU A 512 -25.16 -15.23 17.89
CA GLU A 512 -26.00 -15.18 19.09
C GLU A 512 -27.03 -14.04 18.93
N PRO A 513 -28.29 -14.20 19.37
CA PRO A 513 -29.34 -13.19 19.21
C PRO A 513 -28.95 -11.80 19.73
N ALA A 514 -28.03 -11.73 20.70
CA ALA A 514 -27.52 -10.47 21.27
C ALA A 514 -26.64 -9.66 20.30
N GLU A 515 -26.03 -10.28 19.29
CA GLU A 515 -25.21 -9.59 18.29
C GLU A 515 -26.06 -8.93 17.17
N ILE A 516 -27.36 -9.25 17.11
CA ILE A 516 -28.31 -8.79 16.09
C ILE A 516 -29.47 -8.01 16.75
N SER A 517 -29.23 -7.29 17.84
CA SER A 517 -30.25 -6.41 18.41
C SER A 517 -30.62 -5.33 17.39
N LEU A 518 -31.84 -5.43 16.86
CA LEU A 518 -32.52 -4.41 16.05
C LEU A 518 -32.73 -3.11 16.84
#